data_AF-A0A1Q6RRP2-F1
#
_entry.id   AF-A0A1Q6RRP2-F1
#
_cell.length_a   1.000
_cell.length_b   1.000
_cell.length_c   1.000
_cell.angle_alpha   90.00
_cell.angle_beta   90.00
_cell.angle_gamma   90.00
#
_symmetry.space_group_name_H-M   'P 1'
#
loop_
_entity.id
_entity.type
_entity.pdbx_description
1 polymer ?
#
loop_
_entity_poly.entity_id
_entity_poly.type
_entity_poly.pdbx_seq_one_letter_code
_entity_poly.pdbx_strand_id
1 'polypeptide(L)'
;MYCDRCGKEIKSGANFCDNCGKCLNEKVGTKKASDDDYSFWTALGCFFIPLLGLILFVCYRTTKPLIAKSAGIGALTMGVCSLLAPILLLWFIYLFAIVI
;
A
#
# COMPACT_ATOMS: atom_id res chain seq x y z
N MET A 1 -17.79 -15.44 -19.59
CA MET A 1 -17.15 -15.41 -18.25
C MET A 1 -18.19 -15.81 -17.21
N TYR A 2 -17.81 -16.50 -16.14
CA TYR A 2 -18.75 -16.93 -15.09
C TYR A 2 -18.58 -16.05 -13.85
N CYS A 3 -19.65 -15.84 -13.10
CA CYS A 3 -19.60 -15.05 -11.88
C CYS A 3 -18.98 -15.85 -10.73
N ASP A 4 -17.92 -15.36 -10.09
CA ASP A 4 -17.26 -16.05 -8.97
C ASP A 4 -18.14 -16.21 -7.72
N ARG A 5 -19.29 -15.51 -7.67
CA ARG A 5 -20.22 -15.60 -6.52
C ARG A 5 -21.35 -16.59 -6.77
N CYS A 6 -21.91 -16.65 -7.98
CA CYS A 6 -23.09 -17.46 -8.27
C CYS A 6 -22.90 -18.50 -9.38
N GLY A 7 -21.71 -18.56 -10.00
CA GLY A 7 -21.37 -19.53 -11.04
C GLY A 7 -22.14 -19.36 -12.36
N LYS A 8 -22.95 -18.31 -12.51
CA LYS A 8 -23.72 -18.07 -13.75
C LYS A 8 -22.91 -17.37 -14.82
N GLU A 9 -23.28 -17.62 -16.08
CA GLU A 9 -22.70 -16.93 -17.23
C GLU A 9 -23.02 -15.44 -17.22
N ILE A 10 -22.00 -14.65 -17.47
CA ILE A 10 -22.06 -13.21 -17.58
C ILE A 10 -21.72 -12.84 -19.03
N LYS A 11 -22.56 -11.97 -19.60
CA LYS A 11 -22.29 -11.31 -20.88
C LYS A 11 -21.05 -10.41 -20.79
N SER A 12 -20.15 -10.57 -21.76
CA SER A 12 -18.94 -9.75 -21.90
C SER A 12 -19.30 -8.25 -21.93
N GLY A 13 -18.82 -7.48 -20.95
CA GLY A 13 -19.10 -6.04 -20.82
C GLY A 13 -20.12 -5.63 -19.75
N ALA A 14 -20.73 -6.57 -19.02
CA ALA A 14 -21.65 -6.25 -17.94
C ALA A 14 -20.93 -5.68 -16.70
N ASN A 15 -21.38 -4.52 -16.21
CA ASN A 15 -20.85 -3.89 -14.99
C ASN A 15 -21.20 -4.64 -13.71
N PHE A 16 -22.32 -5.36 -13.74
CA PHE A 16 -22.89 -6.10 -12.61
C PHE A 16 -23.39 -7.45 -13.09
N CYS A 17 -23.41 -8.43 -12.21
CA CYS A 17 -24.00 -9.73 -12.47
C CYS A 17 -25.53 -9.65 -12.27
N ASP A 18 -26.30 -9.86 -13.34
CA ASP A 18 -27.77 -9.79 -13.34
C ASP A 18 -28.45 -10.79 -12.40
N ASN A 19 -27.73 -11.82 -11.95
CA ASN A 19 -28.29 -12.85 -11.08
C ASN A 19 -28.00 -12.64 -9.59
N CYS A 20 -26.82 -12.13 -9.23
CA CYS A 20 -26.41 -11.99 -7.82
C CYS A 20 -26.09 -10.55 -7.41
N GLY A 21 -26.18 -9.60 -8.33
CA GLY A 21 -25.90 -8.18 -8.08
C GLY A 21 -24.42 -7.85 -7.85
N LYS A 22 -23.50 -8.80 -8.00
CA LYS A 22 -22.05 -8.55 -7.81
C LYS A 22 -21.53 -7.62 -8.91
N CYS A 23 -20.85 -6.54 -8.54
CA CYS A 23 -20.11 -5.68 -9.46
C CYS A 23 -18.93 -6.44 -10.07
N LEU A 24 -18.81 -6.43 -11.39
CA LEU A 24 -17.75 -7.10 -12.14
C LEU A 24 -16.68 -6.12 -12.62
N ASN A 25 -17.03 -4.83 -12.68
CA ASN A 25 -16.08 -3.76 -12.91
C ASN A 25 -15.39 -3.32 -11.61
N GLU A 26 -14.73 -4.27 -10.94
CA GLU A 26 -13.53 -3.93 -10.17
C GLU A 26 -12.34 -3.84 -11.14
N LYS A 27 -12.37 -2.92 -12.10
CA LYS A 27 -11.14 -2.20 -12.47
C LYS A 27 -10.82 -1.24 -11.33
N VAL A 28 -10.71 -1.78 -10.12
CA VAL A 28 -10.17 -1.09 -8.96
C VAL A 28 -8.72 -0.88 -9.31
N GLY A 29 -8.40 0.33 -9.79
CA GLY A 29 -7.77 1.34 -8.95
C GLY A 29 -6.58 0.90 -8.11
N THR A 30 -5.98 -0.25 -8.40
CA THR A 30 -4.69 -0.66 -7.90
C THR A 30 -3.73 -0.29 -8.99
N LYS A 31 -3.23 0.95 -8.92
CA LYS A 31 -1.81 1.17 -9.16
C LYS A 31 -1.09 0.22 -8.20
N LYS A 32 -0.97 -1.06 -8.56
CA LYS A 32 0.15 -1.86 -8.09
C LYS A 32 1.35 -1.02 -8.52
N ALA A 33 2.12 -0.56 -7.53
CA ALA A 33 3.48 -0.15 -7.81
C ALA A 33 4.08 -1.30 -8.62
N SER A 34 4.38 -1.01 -9.88
CA SER A 34 5.16 -1.87 -10.75
C SER A 34 6.43 -2.23 -9.97
N ASP A 35 6.71 -3.52 -9.86
CA ASP A 35 7.85 -4.09 -9.14
C ASP A 35 9.19 -3.89 -9.88
N ASP A 36 9.30 -2.84 -10.68
CA ASP A 36 10.38 -2.63 -11.64
C ASP A 36 10.59 -1.13 -11.85
N ASP A 37 10.97 -0.44 -10.77
CA ASP A 37 11.92 0.68 -10.73
C ASP A 37 11.84 1.38 -9.36
N TYR A 38 12.32 0.72 -8.31
CA TYR A 38 12.61 1.38 -7.04
C TYR A 38 13.88 2.21 -7.21
N SER A 39 13.78 3.33 -7.92
CA SER A 39 14.85 4.32 -7.91
C SER A 39 15.03 4.83 -6.48
N PHE A 40 16.26 4.78 -5.96
CA PHE A 40 16.67 5.32 -4.65
C PHE A 40 16.08 6.72 -4.36
N TRP A 41 15.86 7.51 -5.41
CA TRP A 41 15.21 8.83 -5.40
C TRP A 41 13.71 8.81 -5.06
N THR A 42 12.96 7.80 -5.52
CA THR A 42 11.53 7.64 -5.19
C THR A 42 11.35 7.29 -3.71
N ALA A 43 12.26 6.49 -3.15
CA ALA A 43 12.29 6.20 -1.71
C ALA A 43 12.59 7.45 -0.86
N LEU A 44 13.47 8.34 -1.34
CA LEU A 44 13.79 9.61 -0.69
C LEU A 44 12.63 10.62 -0.78
N GLY A 45 11.90 10.65 -1.90
CA GLY A 45 10.72 11.51 -2.10
C GLY A 45 9.47 11.07 -1.33
N CYS A 46 9.32 9.78 -1.04
CA CYS A 46 8.21 9.23 -0.26
C CYS A 46 8.33 9.40 1.26
N PHE A 47 9.45 9.94 1.76
CA PHE A 47 9.73 10.17 3.19
C PHE A 47 8.63 11.01 3.88
N PHE A 48 7.87 11.80 3.12
CA PHE A 48 6.81 12.67 3.64
C PHE A 48 5.41 12.08 3.65
N ILE A 49 5.19 10.86 3.13
CA ILE A 49 3.81 10.36 2.95
C ILE A 49 3.45 9.05 3.68
N PRO A 50 3.83 8.88 4.97
CA PRO A 50 3.16 7.91 5.83
C PRO A 50 1.64 8.20 5.94
N LEU A 51 1.24 9.46 5.70
CA LEU A 51 -0.15 9.89 5.63
C LEU A 51 -0.99 9.11 4.60
N LEU A 52 -0.48 8.85 3.39
CA LEU A 52 -1.25 8.12 2.36
C LEU A 52 -1.46 6.66 2.76
N GLY A 53 -0.45 6.03 3.37
CA GLY A 53 -0.55 4.67 3.91
C GLY A 53 -1.55 4.58 5.07
N LEU A 54 -1.52 5.58 5.97
CA LEU A 54 -2.47 5.68 7.08
C LEU A 54 -3.91 5.96 6.61
N ILE A 55 -4.09 6.81 5.60
CA ILE A 55 -5.40 7.14 5.01
C ILE A 55 -5.99 5.92 4.28
N LEU A 56 -5.18 5.21 3.49
CA LEU A 56 -5.61 3.95 2.85
C LEU A 56 -5.94 2.88 3.90
N PHE A 57 -5.17 2.76 4.98
CA PHE A 57 -5.46 1.85 6.08
C PHE A 57 -6.83 2.11 6.70
N VAL A 58 -7.16 3.38 6.97
CA VAL A 58 -8.45 3.77 7.56
C VAL A 58 -9.61 3.57 6.58
N CYS A 59 -9.43 3.91 5.30
CA CYS A 59 -10.46 3.75 4.27
C CYS A 59 -10.77 2.28 3.95
N TYR A 60 -9.75 1.42 3.88
CA TYR A 60 -9.92 -0.03 3.63
C TYR A 60 -10.42 -0.80 4.86
N ARG A 61 -10.35 -0.21 6.06
CA ARG A 61 -10.83 -0.83 7.29
C ARG A 61 -12.31 -1.17 7.26
N THR A 62 -13.10 -0.45 6.46
CA THR A 62 -14.56 -0.60 6.38
C THR A 62 -15.02 -1.53 5.25
N THR A 63 -14.18 -1.80 4.25
CA THR A 63 -14.57 -2.51 3.02
C THR A 63 -13.86 -3.85 2.82
N LYS A 64 -12.56 -3.98 3.14
CA LYS A 64 -11.79 -5.24 2.98
C LYS A 64 -10.67 -5.34 4.05
N PRO A 65 -10.92 -5.94 5.23
CA PRO A 65 -10.00 -5.89 6.38
C PRO A 65 -8.70 -6.69 6.20
N LEU A 66 -8.70 -7.67 5.28
CA LEU A 66 -7.51 -8.48 4.99
C LEU A 66 -6.42 -7.67 4.27
N ILE A 67 -6.82 -6.75 3.39
CA ILE A 67 -5.91 -5.88 2.63
C ILE A 67 -5.49 -4.66 3.47
N ALA A 68 -6.35 -4.24 4.41
CA ALA A 68 -6.02 -3.17 5.33
C ALA A 68 -4.80 -3.49 6.20
N LYS A 69 -4.67 -4.73 6.71
CA LYS A 69 -3.56 -5.07 7.63
C LYS A 69 -2.17 -4.96 6.99
N SER A 70 -1.99 -5.41 5.75
CA SER A 70 -0.69 -5.33 5.06
C SER A 70 -0.32 -3.89 4.68
N ALA A 71 -1.31 -3.07 4.28
CA ALA A 71 -1.09 -1.65 3.97
C ALA A 71 -0.67 -0.84 5.20
N GLY A 72 -1.25 -1.14 6.37
CA GLY A 72 -0.89 -0.47 7.63
C GLY A 72 0.51 -0.82 8.12
N ILE A 73 0.92 -2.09 8.00
CA ILE A 73 2.26 -2.55 8.40
C ILE A 73 3.33 -1.89 7.53
N GLY A 74 3.13 -1.82 6.21
CA GLY A 74 4.07 -1.14 5.30
C GLY A 74 4.26 0.35 5.63
N ALA A 75 3.18 1.05 5.98
CA ALA A 75 3.24 2.46 6.37
C ALA A 75 4.01 2.68 7.69
N LEU A 76 3.81 1.80 8.67
CA LEU A 76 4.50 1.85 9.96
C LEU A 76 5.99 1.53 9.82
N THR A 77 6.35 0.46 9.10
CA THR A 77 7.74 0.05 8.93
C THR A 77 8.57 1.12 8.24
N MET A 78 8.03 1.74 7.18
CA MET A 78 8.70 2.83 6.47
C MET A 78 8.85 4.09 7.33
N GLY A 79 7.79 4.50 8.03
CA GLY A 79 7.84 5.68 8.91
C GLY A 79 8.83 5.53 10.07
N VAL A 80 8.87 4.35 10.70
CA VAL A 80 9.77 4.07 11.83
C VAL A 80 11.23 3.98 11.38
N CYS A 81 11.52 3.26 10.28
CA CYS A 81 12.88 3.21 9.73
C CYS A 81 13.41 4.59 9.29
N SER A 82 12.55 5.42 8.70
CA SER A 82 12.87 6.80 8.29
C SER A 82 13.33 7.68 9.45
N LEU A 83 12.79 7.48 10.65
CA LEU A 83 13.16 8.25 11.85
C LEU A 83 14.38 7.66 12.54
N LEU A 84 14.47 6.34 12.66
CA LEU A 84 15.56 5.67 13.38
C LEU A 84 16.91 5.73 12.63
N ALA A 85 16.91 5.62 11.30
CA ALA A 85 18.13 5.60 10.49
C ALA A 85 18.98 6.89 10.61
N PRO A 86 18.45 8.11 10.46
CA PRO A 86 19.24 9.33 10.65
C PRO A 86 19.69 9.53 12.10
N ILE A 87 18.89 9.11 13.08
CA ILE A 87 19.25 9.21 14.51
C ILE A 87 20.48 8.34 14.81
N LEU A 88 20.50 7.09 14.34
CA LEU A 88 21.64 6.19 14.50
C LEU A 88 22.88 6.71 13.77
N LEU A 89 22.71 7.25 12.56
CA LEU A 89 23.82 7.80 11.77
C LEU A 89 24.42 9.03 12.46
N LEU A 90 23.60 9.96 12.95
CA LEU A 90 24.05 11.13 13.71
C LEU A 90 24.74 10.74 15.02
N TRP A 91 24.22 9.74 15.73
CA TRP A 91 24.84 9.23 16.95
C TRP A 91 26.22 8.61 16.67
N PHE A 92 26.35 7.86 15.58
CA PHE A 92 27.63 7.30 15.15
C PHE A 92 28.65 8.38 14.76
N ILE A 93 28.22 9.41 14.00
CA ILE A 93 29.08 10.56 13.69
C ILE A 93 29.53 11.27 14.96
N TYR A 94 28.63 11.48 15.91
CA TYR A 94 28.93 12.12 17.19
C TYR A 94 29.96 11.34 18.01
N LEU A 95 29.82 10.02 18.11
CA LEU A 95 30.82 9.18 18.78
C LEU A 95 32.18 9.27 18.09
N PHE A 96 32.21 9.21 16.76
CA PHE A 96 33.45 9.31 16.00
C PHE A 96 34.13 10.67 16.17
N ALA A 97 33.34 11.75 16.23
CA ALA A 97 33.84 13.10 16.50
C ALA A 97 34.35 13.31 17.93
N ILE A 98 33.87 12.53 18.91
CA ILE A 98 34.41 12.53 20.28
C ILE A 98 35.76 11.79 20.35
N VAL A 99 35.92 10.75 19.55
CA VAL A 99 37.09 9.85 19.59
C VAL A 99 38.31 10.44 18.87
N ILE A 100 38.09 11.30 17.86
CA ILE A 100 39.12 12.06 17.14
C ILE A 100 39.53 13.30 17.93
#